data_AF-A0A3B9LXS4-F1
#
_entry.id   AF-A0A3B9LXS4-F1
#
_cell.length_a   1.000
_cell.length_b   1.000
_cell.length_c   1.000
_cell.angle_alpha   90.00
_cell.angle_beta   90.00
_cell.angle_gamma   90.00
#
_symmetry.space_group_name_H-M   'P 1'
#
loop_
_entity.id
_entity.type
_entity.pdbx_description
1 polymer ?
#
loop_
_entity_poly.entity_id
_entity_poly.type
_entity_poly.pdbx_seq_one_letter_code
_entity_poly.pdbx_strand_id
1 'polypeptide(L)'
;HLEQSDGTSWMGMFSLNLMRIALELARENHVYENIATKFFEHFLGIAAAMNNLGGQGIGLWNEEDEFYYDVLHTPGGRYLPLKVRSLVGLMPLLAVETIQWQLIEALPGFKARLEWYLANRPDLCSLISRWQEPGMGERRLVALTRGHRMKCLLRRMLDPEEFLSDYGVRSVSKYHKA
;
A
#
# COMPACT_ATOMS: atom_id res chain seq x y z
N HIS A 1 -15.36 -16.26 3.78
CA HIS A 1 -14.09 -16.36 3.02
C HIS A 1 -12.99 -15.63 3.79
N LEU A 2 -11.72 -15.73 3.39
CA LEU A 2 -10.61 -15.08 4.09
C LEU A 2 -10.13 -13.88 3.28
N GLU A 3 -10.08 -12.70 3.90
CA GLU A 3 -9.37 -11.54 3.35
C GLU A 3 -7.96 -11.52 3.92
N GLN A 4 -6.97 -11.58 3.03
CA GLN A 4 -5.58 -11.74 3.40
C GLN A 4 -4.81 -10.44 3.23
N SER A 5 -4.08 -10.04 4.26
CA SER A 5 -3.27 -8.84 4.27
C SER A 5 -2.05 -8.96 3.36
N ASP A 6 -1.41 -10.14 3.30
CA ASP A 6 -0.27 -10.39 2.42
C ASP A 6 -0.68 -10.33 0.95
N GLY A 7 -1.73 -11.04 0.54
CA GLY A 7 -2.19 -11.06 -0.85
C GLY A 7 -2.53 -9.66 -1.36
N THR A 8 -3.21 -8.86 -0.53
CA THR A 8 -3.53 -7.46 -0.83
C THR A 8 -2.25 -6.61 -0.97
N SER A 9 -1.28 -6.81 -0.08
CA SER A 9 0.00 -6.09 -0.12
C SER A 9 0.85 -6.47 -1.33
N TRP A 10 0.95 -7.76 -1.66
CA TRP A 10 1.64 -8.28 -2.83
C TRP A 10 1.06 -7.70 -4.12
N MET A 11 -0.26 -7.66 -4.25
CA MET A 11 -0.92 -7.07 -5.42
C MET A 11 -0.72 -5.56 -5.49
N GLY A 12 -0.64 -4.87 -4.35
CA GLY A 12 -0.29 -3.46 -4.28
C GLY A 12 1.12 -3.21 -4.82
N MET A 13 2.11 -3.95 -4.31
CA MET A 13 3.51 -3.87 -4.77
C MET A 13 3.63 -4.24 -6.25
N PHE A 14 2.98 -5.32 -6.69
CA PHE A 14 2.97 -5.75 -8.08
C PHE A 14 2.42 -4.67 -9.02
N SER A 15 1.31 -4.03 -8.64
CA SER A 15 0.72 -2.94 -9.42
C SER A 15 1.68 -1.76 -9.52
N LEU A 16 2.35 -1.40 -8.44
CA LEU A 16 3.36 -0.33 -8.46
C LEU A 16 4.56 -0.66 -9.35
N ASN A 17 5.06 -1.89 -9.28
CA ASN A 17 6.17 -2.35 -10.12
C ASN A 17 5.80 -2.31 -11.61
N LEU A 18 4.60 -2.78 -11.97
CA LEU A 18 4.13 -2.74 -13.37
C LEU A 18 3.87 -1.31 -13.86
N MET A 19 3.36 -0.43 -13.00
CA MET A 19 3.28 1.00 -13.29
C MET A 19 4.68 1.57 -13.56
N ARG A 20 5.69 1.27 -12.71
CA ARG A 20 7.06 1.75 -12.89
C ARG A 20 7.68 1.28 -14.20
N ILE A 21 7.50 0.01 -14.55
CA ILE A 21 7.95 -0.56 -15.84
C ILE A 21 7.25 0.14 -17.00
N ALA A 22 5.93 0.32 -16.93
CA ALA A 22 5.17 0.99 -17.99
C ALA A 22 5.59 2.45 -18.17
N LEU A 23 5.85 3.18 -17.08
CA LEU A 23 6.39 4.55 -17.14
C LEU A 23 7.77 4.59 -17.79
N GLU A 24 8.62 3.60 -17.55
CA GLU A 24 9.93 3.52 -18.20
C GLU A 24 9.81 3.27 -19.71
N LEU A 25 8.94 2.34 -20.12
CA LEU A 25 8.65 2.08 -21.54
C LEU A 25 7.98 3.28 -22.24
N ALA A 26 7.17 4.04 -21.50
CA ALA A 26 6.48 5.22 -22.02
C ALA A 26 7.43 6.34 -22.45
N ARG A 27 8.69 6.33 -21.98
CA ARG A 27 9.73 7.27 -22.40
C ARG A 27 10.08 7.14 -23.88
N GLU A 28 9.95 5.93 -24.43
CA GLU A 28 10.24 5.62 -25.84
C GLU A 28 8.94 5.47 -26.65
N ASN A 29 7.86 5.01 -26.03
CA ASN A 29 6.57 4.82 -26.69
C ASN A 29 5.38 5.20 -25.79
N HIS A 30 4.78 6.35 -26.06
CA HIS A 30 3.66 6.92 -25.31
C HIS A 30 2.42 6.01 -25.19
N VAL A 31 2.28 4.95 -25.99
CA VAL A 31 1.19 3.96 -25.83
C VAL A 31 1.20 3.30 -24.43
N TYR A 32 2.38 3.18 -23.80
CA TYR A 32 2.50 2.61 -22.45
C TYR A 32 1.98 3.52 -21.33
N GLU A 33 1.69 4.81 -21.60
CA GLU A 33 1.09 5.70 -20.60
C GLU A 33 -0.26 5.17 -20.11
N ASN A 34 -1.08 4.63 -21.00
CA ASN A 34 -2.36 4.00 -20.65
C ASN A 34 -2.18 2.78 -19.74
N ILE A 35 -1.08 2.04 -19.91
CA ILE A 35 -0.75 0.88 -19.08
C ILE A 35 -0.29 1.34 -17.69
N ALA A 36 0.55 2.38 -17.63
CA ALA A 36 0.95 3.00 -16.37
C ALA A 36 -0.27 3.50 -15.58
N THR A 37 -1.18 4.22 -16.25
CA THR A 37 -2.47 4.63 -15.68
C THR A 37 -3.24 3.45 -15.13
N LYS A 38 -3.43 2.38 -15.93
CA LYS A 38 -4.21 1.21 -15.50
C LYS A 38 -3.69 0.61 -14.20
N PHE A 39 -2.37 0.46 -14.08
CA PHE A 39 -1.78 -0.11 -12.86
C PHE A 39 -1.81 0.85 -11.68
N PHE A 40 -1.73 2.16 -11.92
CA PHE A 40 -2.00 3.15 -10.88
C PHE A 40 -3.45 3.07 -10.37
N GLU A 41 -4.43 2.92 -11.27
CA GLU A 41 -5.84 2.75 -10.89
C GLU A 41 -6.09 1.45 -10.10
N HIS A 42 -5.46 0.34 -10.50
CA HIS A 42 -5.49 -0.90 -9.73
C HIS A 42 -4.92 -0.73 -8.33
N PHE A 43 -3.78 -0.04 -8.21
CA PHE A 43 -3.17 0.25 -6.92
C PHE A 43 -4.10 1.06 -6.00
N LEU A 44 -4.76 2.09 -6.53
CA LEU A 44 -5.76 2.86 -5.79
C LEU A 44 -6.95 2.00 -5.33
N GLY A 45 -7.43 1.10 -6.18
CA GLY A 45 -8.49 0.15 -5.84
C GLY A 45 -8.07 -0.81 -4.71
N ILE A 46 -6.84 -1.31 -4.75
CA ILE A 46 -6.27 -2.16 -3.69
C ILE A 46 -6.16 -1.39 -2.37
N ALA A 47 -5.66 -0.15 -2.42
CA ALA A 47 -5.58 0.71 -1.24
C ALA A 47 -6.98 0.96 -0.64
N ALA A 48 -8.00 1.18 -1.48
CA ALA A 48 -9.38 1.34 -1.04
C ALA A 48 -9.97 0.09 -0.38
N ALA A 49 -9.73 -1.08 -0.97
CA ALA A 49 -10.17 -2.36 -0.40
C ALA A 49 -9.52 -2.62 0.97
N MET A 50 -8.20 -2.41 1.07
CA MET A 50 -7.44 -2.60 2.30
C MET A 50 -7.88 -1.68 3.45
N ASN A 51 -8.37 -0.48 3.10
CA ASN A 51 -8.92 0.52 4.02
C ASN A 51 -10.44 0.42 4.22
N ASN A 52 -11.11 -0.53 3.57
CA ASN A 52 -12.56 -0.67 3.60
C ASN A 52 -13.34 0.61 3.20
N LEU A 53 -12.84 1.34 2.19
CA LEU A 53 -13.50 2.55 1.70
C LEU A 53 -14.90 2.27 1.09
N GLY A 54 -15.20 1.00 0.78
CA GLY A 54 -16.50 0.55 0.27
C GLY A 54 -17.57 0.29 1.35
N GLY A 55 -17.25 0.45 2.63
CA GLY A 55 -18.22 0.40 3.73
C GLY A 55 -18.89 -0.96 3.97
N GLN A 56 -18.34 -2.06 3.43
CA GLN A 56 -18.92 -3.40 3.52
C GLN A 56 -18.20 -4.35 4.51
N GLY A 57 -17.27 -3.86 5.34
CA GLY A 57 -16.63 -4.71 6.36
C GLY A 57 -15.76 -3.99 7.40
N ILE A 58 -14.77 -4.73 7.93
CA ILE A 58 -13.66 -4.20 8.74
C ILE A 58 -12.42 -4.21 7.84
N GLY A 59 -11.69 -3.09 7.77
CA GLY A 59 -10.42 -3.05 7.03
C GLY A 59 -9.36 -3.96 7.64
N LEU A 60 -8.28 -4.22 6.91
CA LEU A 60 -7.20 -5.10 7.41
C LEU A 60 -6.42 -4.46 8.58
N TRP A 61 -6.53 -3.14 8.76
CA TRP A 61 -5.89 -2.39 9.83
C TRP A 61 -6.69 -2.47 11.13
N ASN A 62 -6.06 -2.98 12.19
CA ASN A 62 -6.62 -2.95 13.53
C ASN A 62 -6.11 -1.69 14.26
N GLU A 63 -7.03 -0.81 14.67
CA GLU A 63 -6.68 0.45 15.34
C GLU A 63 -6.20 0.24 16.80
N GLU A 64 -6.74 -0.77 17.51
CA GLU A 64 -6.34 -1.07 18.89
C GLU A 64 -4.90 -1.59 18.95
N ASP A 65 -4.59 -2.54 18.09
CA ASP A 65 -3.28 -3.14 17.97
C ASP A 65 -2.35 -2.35 17.03
N GLU A 66 -2.81 -1.28 16.37
CA GLU A 66 -2.06 -0.53 15.34
C GLU A 66 -1.24 -1.44 14.40
N PHE A 67 -1.88 -2.49 13.88
CA PHE A 67 -1.23 -3.55 13.09
C PHE A 67 -2.19 -4.15 12.05
N TYR A 68 -1.63 -4.73 10.98
CA TYR A 68 -2.43 -5.39 9.95
C TYR A 68 -2.65 -6.87 10.28
N TYR A 69 -3.90 -7.33 10.14
CA TYR A 69 -4.29 -8.72 10.31
C TYR A 69 -5.16 -9.19 9.16
N ASP A 70 -5.13 -10.50 8.91
CA ASP A 70 -6.11 -11.14 8.04
C ASP A 70 -7.49 -11.10 8.69
N VAL A 71 -8.55 -11.05 7.88
CA VAL A 71 -9.93 -10.96 8.35
C VAL A 71 -10.72 -12.16 7.83
N LEU A 72 -11.30 -12.93 8.75
CA LEU A 72 -12.21 -14.02 8.42
C LEU A 72 -13.65 -13.52 8.30
N HIS A 73 -14.25 -13.76 7.15
CA HIS A 73 -15.66 -13.48 6.87
C HIS A 73 -16.48 -14.74 7.10
N THR A 74 -17.36 -14.67 8.11
CA THR A 74 -18.25 -15.77 8.47
C THR A 74 -19.60 -15.67 7.72
N PRO A 75 -20.30 -16.80 7.47
CA PRO A 75 -21.61 -16.79 6.80
C PRO A 75 -22.69 -15.93 7.48
N GLY A 76 -22.51 -15.58 8.76
CA GLY A 76 -23.41 -14.70 9.52
C GLY A 76 -23.07 -13.20 9.45
N GLY A 77 -22.20 -12.79 8.53
CA GLY A 77 -21.81 -11.38 8.36
C GLY A 77 -20.90 -10.83 9.47
N ARG A 78 -20.32 -11.70 10.30
CA ARG A 78 -19.29 -11.29 11.27
C ARG A 78 -17.92 -11.30 10.62
N TYR A 79 -17.14 -10.28 10.93
CA TYR A 79 -15.74 -10.11 10.56
C TYR A 79 -14.88 -10.41 11.79
N LEU A 80 -13.95 -11.35 11.66
CA LEU A 80 -13.08 -11.77 12.76
C LEU A 80 -11.61 -11.55 12.37
N PRO A 81 -10.92 -10.56 12.96
CA PRO A 81 -9.50 -10.38 12.71
C PRO A 81 -8.71 -11.54 13.32
N LEU A 82 -7.86 -12.18 12.53
CA LEU A 82 -6.93 -13.21 12.97
C LEU A 82 -5.70 -12.52 13.57
N LYS A 83 -5.74 -12.28 14.90
CA LYS A 83 -4.72 -11.50 15.64
C LYS A 83 -3.36 -12.22 15.78
N VAL A 84 -2.74 -12.56 14.66
CA VAL A 84 -1.39 -13.15 14.58
C VAL A 84 -0.42 -12.09 14.08
N ARG A 85 0.44 -11.60 14.99
CA ARG A 85 1.57 -10.70 14.66
C ARG A 85 2.66 -11.46 13.91
N SER A 86 2.49 -11.64 12.60
CA SER A 86 3.45 -12.25 11.69
C SER A 86 3.99 -11.24 10.68
N LEU A 87 5.00 -11.66 9.92
CA LEU A 87 5.58 -10.89 8.82
C LEU A 87 4.53 -10.43 7.80
N VAL A 88 3.44 -11.19 7.63
CA VAL A 88 2.30 -10.83 6.78
C VAL A 88 1.77 -9.43 7.10
N GLY A 89 1.62 -9.09 8.38
CA GLY A 89 1.13 -7.76 8.79
C GLY A 89 2.12 -6.63 8.57
N LEU A 90 3.39 -6.94 8.24
CA LEU A 90 4.41 -5.97 7.84
C LEU A 90 4.53 -5.80 6.32
N MET A 91 3.99 -6.75 5.53
CA MET A 91 4.05 -6.72 4.05
C MET A 91 3.53 -5.43 3.40
N PRO A 92 2.52 -4.71 3.96
CA PRO A 92 2.13 -3.42 3.43
C PRO A 92 3.25 -2.39 3.26
N LEU A 93 4.34 -2.48 4.06
CA LEU A 93 5.51 -1.62 3.94
C LEU A 93 6.25 -1.76 2.61
N LEU A 94 6.13 -2.91 1.95
CA LEU A 94 6.82 -3.20 0.68
C LEU A 94 6.13 -2.59 -0.53
N ALA A 95 4.84 -2.28 -0.43
CA ALA A 95 4.08 -1.65 -1.51
C ALA A 95 4.36 -0.14 -1.53
N VAL A 96 5.57 0.21 -1.98
CA VAL A 96 6.09 1.57 -2.06
C VAL A 96 6.83 1.80 -3.37
N GLU A 97 6.62 2.96 -3.97
CA GLU A 97 7.34 3.44 -5.14
C GLU A 97 7.65 4.94 -5.04
N THR A 98 8.71 5.37 -5.74
CA THR A 98 9.04 6.80 -5.87
C THR A 98 9.15 7.19 -7.33
N ILE A 99 8.44 8.26 -7.71
CA ILE A 99 8.39 8.74 -9.08
C ILE A 99 8.99 10.14 -9.14
N GLN A 100 9.91 10.35 -10.07
CA GLN A 100 10.52 11.66 -10.31
C GLN A 100 9.52 12.57 -11.03
N TRP A 101 9.44 13.83 -10.63
CA TRP A 101 8.50 14.79 -11.23
C TRP A 101 8.76 14.99 -12.72
N GLN A 102 10.04 15.03 -13.12
CA GLN A 102 10.47 15.19 -14.51
C GLN A 102 9.94 14.06 -15.42
N LEU A 103 9.82 12.84 -14.89
CA LEU A 103 9.25 11.71 -15.63
C LEU A 103 7.75 11.90 -15.87
N ILE A 104 7.03 12.44 -14.88
CA ILE A 104 5.60 12.74 -15.02
C ILE A 104 5.38 13.89 -16.01
N GLU A 105 6.23 14.91 -15.98
CA GLU A 105 6.14 16.03 -16.93
C GLU A 105 6.39 15.62 -18.37
N ALA A 106 7.26 14.63 -18.60
CA ALA A 106 7.53 14.07 -19.92
C ALA A 106 6.40 13.18 -20.47
N LEU A 107 5.41 12.81 -19.64
CA LEU A 107 4.33 11.88 -19.96
C LEU A 107 2.95 12.55 -19.78
N PRO A 108 2.50 13.38 -20.75
CA PRO A 108 1.35 14.25 -20.58
C PRO A 108 0.02 13.50 -20.42
N GLY A 109 -0.14 12.32 -21.03
CA GLY A 109 -1.34 11.49 -20.90
C GLY A 109 -1.48 10.92 -19.49
N PHE A 110 -0.39 10.35 -18.95
CA PHE A 110 -0.33 9.87 -17.58
C PHE A 110 -0.55 11.02 -16.59
N LYS A 111 0.13 12.15 -16.79
CA LYS A 111 -0.03 13.36 -15.96
C LYS A 111 -1.47 13.84 -15.92
N ALA A 112 -2.11 14.02 -17.07
CA ALA A 112 -3.50 14.48 -17.15
C ALA A 112 -4.46 13.54 -16.41
N ARG A 113 -4.25 12.22 -16.56
CA ARG A 113 -5.10 11.22 -15.90
C ARG A 113 -4.91 11.20 -14.39
N LEU A 114 -3.67 11.33 -13.94
CA LEU A 114 -3.32 11.45 -12.53
C LEU A 114 -3.93 12.71 -11.90
N GLU A 115 -3.79 13.88 -12.54
CA GLU A 115 -4.41 15.13 -12.09
C GLU A 115 -5.94 15.01 -12.02
N TRP A 116 -6.55 14.34 -13.00
CA TRP A 116 -7.98 14.04 -12.98
C TRP A 116 -8.35 13.20 -11.76
N TYR A 117 -7.58 12.16 -11.40
CA TYR A 117 -7.84 11.36 -10.21
C TYR A 117 -7.73 12.18 -8.92
N LEU A 118 -6.70 13.02 -8.81
CA LEU A 118 -6.52 13.89 -7.64
C LEU A 118 -7.70 14.85 -7.46
N ALA A 119 -8.25 15.37 -8.56
CA ALA A 119 -9.38 16.29 -8.52
C ALA A 119 -10.74 15.60 -8.30
N ASN A 120 -10.96 14.43 -8.89
CA ASN A 120 -12.28 13.80 -8.95
C ASN A 120 -12.45 12.64 -7.95
N ARG A 121 -11.37 12.06 -7.45
CA ARG A 121 -11.37 10.94 -6.49
C ARG A 121 -10.50 11.23 -5.26
N PRO A 122 -10.77 12.32 -4.53
CA PRO A 122 -10.03 12.67 -3.31
C PRO A 122 -10.13 11.59 -2.24
N ASP A 123 -11.24 10.83 -2.24
CA ASP A 123 -11.46 9.66 -1.41
C ASP A 123 -10.35 8.61 -1.57
N LEU A 124 -10.01 8.24 -2.81
CA LEU A 124 -8.91 7.32 -3.11
C LEU A 124 -7.54 7.96 -2.88
N CYS A 125 -7.39 9.23 -3.26
CA CYS A 125 -6.11 9.93 -3.15
C CYS A 125 -5.68 10.16 -1.70
N SER A 126 -6.64 10.24 -0.77
CA SER A 126 -6.37 10.33 0.67
C SER A 126 -5.76 9.05 1.26
N LEU A 127 -5.95 7.90 0.59
CA LEU A 127 -5.45 6.59 1.03
C LEU A 127 -4.02 6.32 0.64
N ILE A 128 -3.50 7.09 -0.32
CA ILE A 128 -2.12 7.01 -0.75
C ILE A 128 -1.33 8.19 -0.21
N SER A 129 -0.01 8.07 -0.22
CA SER A 129 0.88 9.15 0.19
C SER A 129 0.57 10.47 -0.52
N ARG A 130 0.71 11.59 0.21
CA ARG A 130 0.51 12.95 -0.32
C ARG A 130 1.36 13.16 -1.57
N TRP A 131 0.75 12.95 -2.72
CA TRP A 131 1.37 13.06 -4.03
C TRP A 131 1.68 14.52 -4.40
N GLN A 132 0.97 15.47 -3.80
CA GLN A 132 1.17 16.90 -4.05
C GLN A 132 2.39 17.45 -3.31
N GLU A 133 2.92 16.74 -2.32
CA GLU A 133 4.09 17.17 -1.56
C GLU A 133 5.37 16.58 -2.17
N PRO A 134 6.27 17.41 -2.73
CA PRO A 134 7.56 16.94 -3.20
C PRO A 134 8.39 16.42 -2.03
N GLY A 135 8.93 15.20 -2.17
CA GLY A 135 10.03 14.71 -1.37
C GLY A 135 11.38 15.29 -1.84
N MET A 136 12.47 14.70 -1.36
CA MET A 136 13.82 15.06 -1.82
C MET A 136 13.95 14.86 -3.34
N GLY A 137 14.44 15.88 -4.04
CA GLY A 137 14.55 15.88 -5.50
C GLY A 137 13.21 15.85 -6.24
N GLU A 138 12.18 16.48 -5.66
CA GLU A 138 10.81 16.56 -6.22
C GLU A 138 10.12 15.21 -6.43
N ARG A 139 10.61 14.15 -5.77
CA ARG A 139 10.02 12.81 -5.91
C ARG A 139 8.67 12.74 -5.25
N ARG A 140 7.72 12.11 -5.94
CA ARG A 140 6.41 11.76 -5.39
C ARG A 140 6.49 10.33 -4.85
N LEU A 141 6.18 10.19 -3.57
CA LEU A 141 6.05 8.90 -2.91
C LEU A 141 4.66 8.33 -3.22
N VAL A 142 4.60 7.04 -3.54
CA VAL A 142 3.37 6.24 -3.65
C VAL A 142 3.51 5.05 -2.71
N ALA A 143 2.68 4.95 -1.68
CA ALA A 143 2.77 3.83 -0.73
C ALA A 143 1.42 3.48 -0.14
N LEU A 144 1.21 2.18 0.18
CA LEU A 144 0.04 1.73 0.95
C LEU A 144 0.09 2.21 2.41
N THR A 145 1.29 2.33 2.97
CA THR A 145 1.49 2.80 4.34
C THR A 145 2.40 4.03 4.36
N ARG A 146 1.88 5.17 4.82
CA ARG A 146 2.66 6.39 5.12
C ARG A 146 2.26 6.96 6.47
N GLY A 147 3.13 7.79 7.05
CA GLY A 147 2.78 8.63 8.18
C GLY A 147 2.56 7.80 9.44
N HIS A 148 1.35 7.83 9.99
CA HIS A 148 1.03 7.14 11.25
C HIS A 148 1.24 5.63 11.14
N ARG A 149 0.58 4.93 10.20
CA ARG A 149 0.64 3.47 10.09
C ARG A 149 2.05 2.95 9.83
N MET A 150 2.82 3.63 8.97
CA MET A 150 4.22 3.29 8.74
C MET A 150 5.05 3.34 10.03
N LYS A 151 4.88 4.39 10.85
CA LYS A 151 5.58 4.50 12.14
C LYS A 151 5.15 3.40 13.12
N CYS A 152 3.87 3.04 13.15
CA CYS A 152 3.36 1.97 14.00
C CYS A 152 3.94 0.60 13.62
N LEU A 153 3.99 0.30 12.31
CA LEU A 153 4.60 -0.93 11.81
C LEU A 153 6.11 -0.96 12.09
N LEU A 154 6.83 0.13 11.80
CA LEU A 154 8.28 0.21 12.05
C LEU A 154 8.61 0.09 13.54
N ARG A 155 7.82 0.72 14.42
CA ARG A 155 7.98 0.60 15.87
C ARG A 155 7.95 -0.86 16.31
N ARG A 156 7.01 -1.67 15.81
CA ARG A 156 6.95 -3.11 16.11
C ARG A 156 8.04 -3.91 15.41
N MET A 157 8.30 -3.62 14.13
CA MET A 157 9.31 -4.32 13.34
C MET A 157 10.71 -4.22 13.99
N LEU A 158 11.01 -3.06 14.59
CA LEU A 158 12.30 -2.74 15.18
C LEU A 158 12.35 -2.98 16.70
N ASP A 159 11.31 -3.55 17.30
CA ASP A 159 11.27 -3.87 18.73
C ASP A 159 11.87 -5.27 18.98
N PRO A 160 12.93 -5.40 19.81
CA PRO A 160 13.53 -6.68 20.18
C PRO A 160 12.57 -7.68 20.84
N GLU A 161 11.56 -7.19 21.55
CA GLU A 161 10.52 -7.99 22.20
C GLU A 161 9.40 -8.40 21.24
N GLU A 162 9.44 -7.90 20.01
CA GLU A 162 8.51 -8.26 18.93
C GLU A 162 9.26 -8.91 17.76
N PHE A 163 9.59 -8.15 16.73
CA PHE A 163 10.09 -8.68 15.46
C PHE A 163 11.62 -8.62 15.33
N LEU A 164 12.32 -7.71 16.00
CA LEU A 164 13.76 -7.55 15.80
C LEU A 164 14.56 -8.60 16.59
N SER A 165 15.45 -9.31 15.93
CA SER A 165 16.40 -10.23 16.57
C SER A 165 17.83 -9.88 16.17
N ASP A 166 18.80 -10.50 16.85
CA ASP A 166 20.22 -10.41 16.50
C ASP A 166 20.52 -10.90 15.07
N TYR A 167 19.58 -11.61 14.44
CA TYR A 167 19.70 -12.18 13.09
C TYR A 167 18.75 -11.52 12.07
N GLY A 168 18.10 -10.40 12.42
CA GLY A 168 17.15 -9.68 11.57
C GLY A 168 15.69 -9.83 12.00
N VAL A 169 14.76 -9.58 11.08
CA VAL A 169 13.32 -9.54 11.33
C VAL A 169 12.73 -10.96 11.38
N ARG A 170 12.06 -11.29 12.49
CA ARG A 170 11.39 -12.58 12.70
C ARG A 170 10.17 -12.74 11.79
N SER A 171 9.87 -13.98 11.38
CA SER A 171 8.65 -14.30 10.64
C SER A 171 7.38 -14.22 11.51
N VAL A 172 7.52 -14.46 12.82
CA VAL A 172 6.47 -14.33 13.83
C VAL A 172 7.04 -13.57 15.02
N SER A 173 6.26 -12.63 15.55
CA SER A 173 6.67 -11.82 16.69
C SER A 173 6.96 -12.68 17.92
N LYS A 174 8.00 -12.31 18.67
CA LYS A 174 8.36 -12.85 19.99
C LYS A 174 7.25 -12.62 21.03
N TYR A 175 6.31 -11.70 20.79
CA TYR A 175 5.09 -11.54 21.60
C TYR A 175 4.33 -12.86 21.81
N HIS A 176 4.39 -13.79 20.85
CA HIS A 176 3.72 -15.10 20.95
C HIS A 176 4.54 -16.17 21.68
N LYS A 177 5.73 -15.84 22.18
CA LYS A 177 6.57 -16.78 22.92
C LYS A 177 5.97 -17.03 24.30
N ALA A 178 5.62 -18.30 24.58
CA ALA A 178 5.18 -18.77 25.89
C ALA A 178 6.32 -18.80 26.91
#